data_AF-X6D4S8-F1
#
_entry.id   AF-X6D4S8-F1
#
_cell.length_a   1.000
_cell.length_b   1.000
_cell.length_c   1.000
_cell.angle_alpha   90.00
_cell.angle_beta   90.00
_cell.angle_gamma   90.00
#
_symmetry.space_group_name_H-M   'P 1'
#
loop_
_entity.id
_entity.type
_entity.pdbx_description
1 polymer ?
#
loop_
_entity_poly.entity_id
_entity_poly.type
_entity_poly.pdbx_seq_one_letter_code
_entity_poly.pdbx_strand_id
1 'polypeptide(L)' 'MARLARIVVPGLPHHVTRRGNRRAKVFFAPGDYAPYKNLLVEHCRAADVGIWP' A
#
# COMPACT_ATOMS: atom_id res chain seq x y z
N MET A 1 -16.30 -13.98 10.19
CA MET A 1 -14.90 -14.31 10.55
C MET A 1 -14.33 -13.13 11.33
N ALA A 2 -13.98 -13.33 12.60
CA ALA A 2 -13.41 -12.27 13.42
C ALA A 2 -12.07 -11.84 12.80
N ARG A 3 -11.90 -10.52 12.60
CA ARG A 3 -10.63 -9.95 12.18
C ARG A 3 -9.94 -9.41 13.43
N LEU A 4 -8.66 -9.70 13.59
CA LEU A 4 -7.85 -8.99 14.57
C LEU A 4 -7.92 -7.49 14.26
N ALA A 5 -8.05 -6.68 15.31
CA ALA A 5 -7.93 -5.24 15.19
C ALA A 5 -6.54 -4.89 14.63
N ARG A 6 -6.48 -3.82 13.83
CA ARG A 6 -5.18 -3.30 13.38
C ARG A 6 -4.47 -2.72 14.60
N ILE A 7 -3.23 -3.12 14.82
CA ILE A 7 -2.35 -2.46 15.78
C ILE A 7 -1.95 -1.11 15.18
N VAL A 8 -2.02 -0.06 15.98
CA VAL A 8 -1.59 1.30 15.62
C VAL A 8 -0.49 1.69 16.58
N VAL A 9 0.75 1.79 16.10
CA VAL A 9 1.88 2.27 16.89
C VAL A 9 2.43 3.56 16.28
N PRO A 10 2.23 4.72 16.91
CA PRO A 10 2.76 5.99 16.41
C PRO A 10 4.29 5.95 16.23
N GLY A 11 4.79 6.61 15.18
CA GLY A 11 6.22 6.73 14.90
C GLY A 11 6.90 5.49 14.34
N LEU A 12 6.21 4.34 14.22
CA LEU A 12 6.77 3.14 13.62
C LEU A 12 6.24 2.89 12.20
N PRO A 13 7.10 2.44 11.27
CA PRO A 13 6.66 2.05 9.94
C PRO A 13 5.77 0.82 10.01
N HIS A 14 4.67 0.85 9.25
CA HIS A 14 3.77 -0.29 9.12
C HIS A 14 4.02 -0.97 7.77
N HIS A 15 4.22 -2.29 7.77
CA HIS A 15 4.32 -3.05 6.53
C HIS A 15 2.93 -3.22 5.91
N VAL A 16 2.71 -2.61 4.74
CA VAL A 16 1.44 -2.68 4.01
C VAL A 16 1.64 -3.44 2.70
N THR A 17 0.79 -4.43 2.45
CA THR A 17 0.79 -5.19 1.20
C THR A 17 -0.48 -4.93 0.39
N ARG A 18 -0.34 -4.84 -0.94
CA ARG A 18 -1.49 -4.72 -1.86
C ARG A 18 -1.87 -6.09 -2.39
N ARG A 19 -3.17 -6.41 -2.33
CA ARG A 19 -3.73 -7.67 -2.81
C ARG A 19 -4.90 -7.42 -3.75
N GLY A 20 -4.99 -8.21 -4.82
CA GLY A 20 -6.14 -8.17 -5.71
C GLY A 20 -7.39 -8.74 -5.04
N ASN A 21 -8.55 -8.22 -5.45
CA ASN A 21 -9.84 -8.75 -5.02
C ASN A 21 -9.89 -10.26 -5.35
N ARG A 22 -10.38 -11.09 -4.43
CA ARG A 22 -10.41 -12.56 -4.59
C ARG A 22 -9.07 -13.19 -5.01
N ARG A 23 -7.94 -12.64 -4.54
CA ARG A 23 -6.58 -13.13 -4.89
C ARG A 23 -6.19 -12.90 -6.36
N ALA A 24 -6.91 -12.07 -7.09
CA ALA A 24 -6.57 -11.75 -8.46
C ALA A 24 -5.18 -11.07 -8.57
N LYS A 25 -4.60 -11.12 -9.77
CA LYS A 25 -3.40 -10.34 -10.11
C LYS A 25 -3.70 -8.85 -9.91
N VAL A 26 -2.74 -8.13 -9.34
CA VAL A 26 -2.82 -6.67 -9.13
C VAL A 26 -2.34 -5.92 -10.38
N PHE A 27 -1.32 -6.45 -11.04
CA PHE A 27 -0.72 -5.92 -12.26
C PHE A 27 -0.89 -6.96 -13.36
N PHE A 28 -1.34 -6.52 -14.52
CA PHE A 28 -1.68 -7.35 -15.69
C PHE A 28 -0.64 -7.21 -16.79
N ALA A 29 0.02 -6.05 -16.88
CA ALA A 29 1.12 -5.78 -17.78
C ALA A 29 2.37 -5.28 -17.00
N PRO A 30 3.58 -5.42 -17.57
CA PRO A 30 4.80 -4.92 -16.93
C PRO A 30 4.77 -3.42 -16.58
N GLY A 31 3.99 -2.62 -17.32
CA GLY A 31 3.87 -1.18 -17.12
C GLY A 31 2.95 -0.74 -15.98
N ASP A 32 2.10 -1.62 -15.44
CA ASP A 32 1.05 -1.21 -14.49
C ASP A 32 1.59 -0.77 -13.12
N TYR A 33 2.79 -1.21 -12.77
CA TYR A 33 3.41 -0.87 -11.50
C TYR A 33 3.81 0.61 -11.42
N ALA A 34 4.30 1.19 -12.53
CA ALA A 34 4.77 2.57 -12.56
C ALA A 34 3.68 3.60 -12.20
N PRO A 35 2.48 3.61 -12.82
CA PRO A 35 1.42 4.54 -12.45
C PRO A 35 0.91 4.28 -11.03
N TYR A 36 0.84 3.02 -10.59
CA TYR A 36 0.50 2.70 -9.20
C TYR A 36 1.48 3.31 -8.20
N LYS A 37 2.79 3.17 -8.47
CA LYS A 37 3.85 3.73 -7.62
C LYS A 37 3.76 5.26 -7.57
N ASN A 38 3.50 5.92 -8.70
CA ASN A 38 3.35 7.37 -8.75
C ASN A 38 2.16 7.84 -7.91
N LEU A 39 1.00 7.19 -8.07
CA LEU A 39 -0.20 7.48 -7.29
C LEU A 39 0.04 7.28 -5.77
N LEU A 40 0.73 6.19 -5.40
CA LEU A 40 1.08 5.91 -4.01
C LEU A 40 1.94 7.03 -3.42
N VAL A 41 2.99 7.44 -4.14
CA VAL A 41 3.90 8.50 -3.69
C VAL A 41 3.19 9.84 -3.59
N GLU A 42 2.35 10.19 -4.56
CA GLU A 42 1.56 11.42 -4.57
C GLU A 42 0.67 11.53 -3.32
N HIS A 43 -0.10 10.49 -3.01
CA HIS A 43 -0.96 10.49 -1.84
C HIS A 43 -0.21 10.38 -0.52
N CYS A 44 0.87 9.61 -0.45
CA CYS A 44 1.71 9.57 0.75
C CYS A 44 2.29 10.94 1.07
N ARG A 45 2.74 11.70 0.05
CA ARG A 45 3.20 13.08 0.23
C ARG A 45 2.09 14.00 0.70
N ALA A 46 0.91 13.93 0.07
CA ALA A 46 -0.24 14.75 0.47
C ALA A 46 -0.71 14.47 1.90
N ALA A 47 -0.47 13.26 2.41
CA ALA A 47 -0.83 12.83 3.75
C ALA A 47 0.31 12.91 4.78
N ASP A 48 1.48 13.46 4.40
CA ASP A 48 2.69 13.50 5.24
C ASP A 48 3.13 12.12 5.78
N VAL A 49 3.05 11.10 4.91
CA VAL A 49 3.44 9.72 5.21
C VAL A 49 4.79 9.41 4.58
N GLY A 50 5.76 9.06 5.43
CA GLY A 50 7.07 8.56 4.98
C GLY A 50 6.99 7.21 4.25
N ILE A 51 7.91 7.00 3.30
CA ILE A 51 8.06 5.73 2.56
C ILE A 51 9.50 5.24 2.76
N TRP A 52 9.66 3.95 3.07
CA TRP A 52 10.96 3.31 3.26
C TRP A 52 11.28 2.38 2.08
N PRO A 53 12.56 2.34 1.62
CA PRO A 53 13.04 1.45 0.56
C PRO A 53 13.21 -0.01 1.01
#